data_AF-A0A1U7CTJ6-F1
#
_entry.id   AF-A0A1U7CTJ6-F1
#
_cell.length_a   1.000
_cell.length_b   1.000
_cell.length_c   1.000
_cell.angle_alpha   90.00
_cell.angle_beta   90.00
_cell.angle_gamma   90.00
#
_symmetry.space_group_name_H-M   'P 1'
#
loop_
_entity.id
_entity.type
_entity.pdbx_description
1 polymer ?
#
loop_
_entity_poly.entity_id
_entity_poly.type
_entity_poly.pdbx_seq_one_letter_code
_entity_poly.pdbx_strand_id
1 'polypeptide(L)'
;MDLPDLRLDFYGTTIDEVRFGPRRELNLSFLDMAGNPHSWVRLGGIVNFDEVREIFAALTFDSLHFLRYSRTETSKPGKLIFEMEFDRWGERCVIRCSKRLSRNDVLVFMVLERDRRP
;
A
#
# COMPACT_ATOMS: atom_id res chain seq x y z
N MET A 1 0.93 -7.43 -22.04
CA MET A 1 1.94 -6.95 -21.08
C MET A 1 1.47 -7.43 -19.74
N ASP A 2 2.17 -8.40 -19.18
CA ASP A 2 1.79 -8.98 -17.89
C ASP A 2 2.15 -8.00 -16.78
N LEU A 3 1.25 -7.84 -15.82
CA LEU A 3 1.53 -7.06 -14.63
C LEU A 3 2.60 -7.80 -13.82
N PRO A 4 3.55 -7.08 -13.18
CA PRO A 4 4.52 -7.73 -12.29
C PRO A 4 3.76 -8.44 -11.18
N ASP A 5 4.22 -9.60 -10.72
CA ASP A 5 3.60 -10.24 -9.57
C ASP A 5 3.71 -9.32 -8.34
N LEU A 6 2.57 -8.98 -7.74
CA LEU A 6 2.49 -8.13 -6.56
C LEU A 6 1.77 -8.89 -5.47
N ARG A 7 2.56 -9.55 -4.63
CA ARG A 7 2.11 -10.17 -3.39
C ARG A 7 3.09 -9.79 -2.29
N LEU A 8 2.76 -8.73 -1.58
CA LEU A 8 3.54 -8.26 -0.45
C LEU A 8 2.86 -8.71 0.83
N ASP A 9 3.63 -9.44 1.64
CA ASP A 9 3.26 -9.85 2.98
C ASP A 9 3.82 -8.84 3.96
N PHE A 10 2.95 -8.30 4.81
CA PHE A 10 3.27 -7.29 5.81
C PHE A 10 3.05 -7.84 7.23
N TYR A 11 2.88 -9.16 7.38
CA TYR A 11 2.70 -9.80 8.67
C TYR A 11 3.81 -9.43 9.66
N GLY A 12 3.40 -8.95 10.84
CA GLY A 12 4.32 -8.47 11.87
C GLY A 12 4.89 -7.06 11.61
N THR A 13 4.33 -6.31 10.65
CA THR A 13 4.62 -4.89 10.46
C THR A 13 3.45 -4.03 10.91
N THR A 14 3.74 -2.86 11.49
CA THR A 14 2.72 -1.90 11.93
C THR A 14 2.77 -0.66 11.06
N ILE A 15 1.61 -0.09 10.72
CA ILE A 15 1.55 1.21 10.05
C ILE A 15 2.02 2.28 11.03
N ASP A 16 3.06 3.01 10.63
CA ASP A 16 3.63 4.11 11.42
C ASP A 16 3.07 5.44 11.00
N GLU A 17 3.02 5.69 9.68
CA GLU A 17 2.51 6.94 9.16
C GLU A 17 1.63 6.73 7.92
N VAL A 18 0.55 7.51 7.87
CA VAL A 18 -0.34 7.62 6.72
C VAL A 18 -0.33 9.08 6.25
N ARG A 19 0.12 9.33 5.01
CA ARG A 19 0.11 10.67 4.41
C ARG A 19 -0.63 10.70 3.09
N PHE A 20 -1.55 11.64 2.99
CA PHE A 20 -2.28 11.94 1.77
C PHE A 20 -1.63 13.09 0.99
N GLY A 21 -1.30 12.85 -0.28
CA GLY A 21 -0.68 13.84 -1.16
C GLY A 21 -1.70 14.62 -2.01
N PRO A 22 -1.34 15.84 -2.48
CA PRO A 22 -2.25 16.73 -3.21
C PRO A 22 -2.69 16.21 -4.59
N ARG A 23 -2.03 15.18 -5.12
CA ARG A 23 -2.34 14.55 -6.42
C ARG A 23 -3.11 13.24 -6.28
N ARG A 24 -3.92 13.12 -5.23
CA ARG A 24 -4.66 11.90 -4.88
C ARG A 24 -3.70 10.72 -4.69
N GLU A 25 -2.75 10.94 -3.77
CA GLU A 25 -1.72 9.96 -3.45
C GLU A 25 -1.90 9.49 -2.01
N LEU A 26 -1.59 8.23 -1.75
CA LEU A 26 -1.47 7.63 -0.44
C LEU A 26 -0.02 7.19 -0.23
N ASN A 27 0.58 7.62 0.87
CA ASN A 27 1.90 7.18 1.31
C ASN A 27 1.75 6.51 2.67
N LEU A 28 2.29 5.30 2.79
CA LEU A 28 2.31 4.50 4.01
C LEU A 28 3.75 4.22 4.38
N SER A 29 4.12 4.42 5.65
CA SER A 29 5.35 3.87 6.25
C SER A 29 4.98 2.74 7.21
N PHE A 30 5.87 1.76 7.31
CA PHE A 30 5.70 0.61 8.18
C PHE A 30 6.93 0.42 9.06
N LEU A 31 6.69 0.03 10.31
CA LEU A 31 7.71 -0.41 11.26
C LEU A 31 7.69 -1.93 11.38
N ASP A 32 8.85 -2.53 11.66
CA ASP A 32 8.94 -3.93 12.08
C ASP A 32 8.50 -4.13 13.54
N MET A 33 8.49 -5.38 14.01
CA MET A 33 8.14 -5.72 15.40
C MET A 33 9.06 -5.08 16.45
N ALA A 34 10.27 -4.65 16.08
CA ALA A 34 11.20 -3.96 16.96
C ALA A 34 11.01 -2.44 16.92
N GLY A 35 10.05 -1.93 16.15
CA GLY A 35 9.76 -0.51 16.01
C GLY A 35 10.72 0.22 15.07
N ASN A 36 11.45 -0.48 14.20
CA ASN A 36 12.35 0.15 13.22
C ASN A 36 11.65 0.32 11.87
N PRO A 37 11.95 1.40 11.12
CA PRO A 37 11.48 1.56 9.74
C PRO A 37 11.83 0.35 8.87
N HIS A 38 10.81 -0.28 8.31
CA HIS A 38 10.94 -1.52 7.55
C HIS A 38 10.64 -1.33 6.07
N SER A 39 9.53 -0.68 5.75
CA SER A 39 9.07 -0.55 4.36
C SER A 39 8.17 0.67 4.19
N TRP A 40 7.90 1.03 2.94
CA TRP A 40 6.93 2.06 2.61
C TRP A 40 6.24 1.77 1.28
N VAL A 41 5.01 2.26 1.15
CA VAL A 41 4.17 2.10 -0.04
C VAL A 41 3.66 3.46 -0.47
N ARG A 42 3.85 3.79 -1.75
CA ARG A 42 3.22 4.96 -2.38
C ARG A 42 2.30 4.54 -3.52
N LEU A 43 1.04 4.98 -3.43
CA LEU A 43 0.02 4.77 -4.46
C LEU A 43 -0.48 6.13 -4.95
N GLY A 44 -0.28 6.42 -6.23
CA GLY A 44 -0.72 7.66 -6.87
C GLY A 44 -1.91 7.50 -7.79
N GLY A 45 -2.52 8.63 -8.17
CA GLY A 45 -3.61 8.66 -9.14
C GLY A 45 -4.85 7.88 -8.69
N ILE A 46 -5.10 7.84 -7.38
CA ILE A 46 -6.22 7.11 -6.77
C ILE A 46 -7.54 7.74 -7.23
N VAL A 47 -8.40 6.91 -7.80
CA VAL A 47 -9.70 7.29 -8.36
C VAL A 47 -10.73 7.39 -7.24
N ASN A 48 -10.78 6.40 -6.35
CA ASN A 48 -11.67 6.38 -5.19
C ASN A 48 -11.00 7.03 -3.96
N PHE A 49 -10.42 8.21 -4.15
CA PHE A 49 -9.57 8.85 -3.14
C PHE A 49 -10.29 9.21 -1.85
N ASP A 50 -11.52 9.73 -1.94
CA ASP A 50 -12.28 10.14 -0.75
C ASP A 50 -12.67 8.92 0.10
N GLU A 51 -13.11 7.82 -0.53
CA GLU A 51 -13.37 6.53 0.12
C GLU A 51 -12.13 6.00 0.84
N VAL A 52 -10.98 6.00 0.16
CA VAL A 52 -9.70 5.58 0.77
C VAL A 52 -9.36 6.47 1.96
N ARG A 53 -9.51 7.78 1.83
CA ARG A 53 -9.23 8.71 2.94
C ARG A 53 -10.14 8.48 4.14
N GLU A 54 -11.42 8.20 3.92
CA GLU A 54 -12.38 7.89 4.99
C GLU A 54 -12.02 6.59 5.71
N ILE A 55 -11.66 5.54 4.98
CA ILE A 55 -11.18 4.27 5.56
C ILE A 55 -9.98 4.53 6.48
N PHE A 56 -8.95 5.19 5.96
CA PHE A 56 -7.73 5.48 6.74
C PHE A 56 -7.93 6.50 7.88
N ALA A 57 -8.95 7.35 7.81
CA ALA A 57 -9.31 8.22 8.92
C ALA A 57 -10.02 7.47 10.06
N ALA A 58 -10.72 6.37 9.75
CA ALA A 58 -11.38 5.51 10.73
C ALA A 58 -10.43 4.45 11.33
N LEU A 59 -9.32 4.14 10.65
CA LEU A 59 -8.33 3.17 11.12
C LEU A 59 -7.61 3.67 12.38
N THR A 60 -7.80 2.96 13.49
CA THR A 60 -7.05 3.17 14.74
C THR A 60 -5.82 2.26 14.76
N PHE A 61 -4.82 2.58 13.93
CA PHE A 61 -3.48 1.96 13.90
C PHE A 61 -3.47 0.43 13.87
N ASP A 62 -3.75 -0.15 12.71
CA ASP A 62 -3.69 -1.59 12.48
C ASP A 62 -2.43 -2.00 11.70
N SER A 63 -1.96 -3.22 11.97
CA SER A 63 -0.99 -3.92 11.14
C SER A 63 -1.64 -4.32 9.82
N LEU A 64 -0.90 -4.10 8.72
CA LEU A 64 -1.31 -4.53 7.40
C LEU A 64 -0.93 -6.01 7.25
N HIS A 65 -1.88 -6.85 6.85
CA HIS A 65 -1.59 -8.26 6.58
C HIS A 65 -0.94 -8.42 5.21
N PHE A 66 -1.58 -7.86 4.17
CA PHE A 66 -1.06 -7.93 2.81
C PHE A 66 -1.45 -6.74 1.95
N LEU A 67 -0.64 -6.52 0.90
CA LEU A 67 -0.98 -5.72 -0.28
C LEU A 67 -0.81 -6.58 -1.52
N ARG A 68 -1.86 -6.64 -2.36
CA ARG A 68 -1.83 -7.37 -3.62
C ARG A 68 -2.72 -6.71 -4.67
N TYR A 69 -2.68 -7.21 -5.90
CA TYR A 69 -3.78 -6.91 -6.85
C TYR A 69 -5.10 -7.50 -6.38
N SER A 70 -6.19 -6.79 -6.62
CA SER A 70 -7.53 -7.27 -6.32
C SER A 70 -7.80 -8.61 -7.01
N ARG A 71 -8.39 -9.55 -6.25
CA ARG A 71 -8.85 -10.84 -6.78
C ARG A 71 -10.25 -10.75 -7.38
N THR A 72 -11.03 -9.73 -7.02
CA THR A 72 -12.42 -9.55 -7.47
C THR A 72 -12.53 -8.62 -8.67
N GLU A 73 -11.56 -7.72 -8.85
CA GLU A 73 -11.51 -6.81 -9.99
C GLU A 73 -10.20 -6.94 -10.76
N THR A 74 -10.31 -7.15 -12.08
CA THR A 74 -9.15 -7.34 -12.94
C THR A 74 -8.38 -6.04 -13.14
N SER A 75 -7.12 -6.02 -12.70
CA SER A 75 -6.15 -4.98 -13.05
C SER A 75 -5.73 -5.08 -14.51
N LYS A 76 -5.55 -3.94 -15.17
CA LYS A 76 -5.06 -3.85 -16.55
C LYS A 76 -4.18 -2.60 -16.73
N PRO A 77 -3.35 -2.52 -17.80
CA PRO A 77 -2.59 -1.32 -18.09
C PRO A 77 -3.49 -0.07 -18.08
N GLY A 78 -3.17 0.88 -17.19
CA GLY A 78 -3.94 2.10 -17.01
C GLY A 78 -5.11 2.06 -16.02
N LYS A 79 -5.34 0.91 -15.39
CA LYS A 79 -6.31 0.70 -14.31
C LYS A 79 -5.74 -0.36 -13.36
N LEU A 80 -4.99 0.08 -12.36
CA LEU A 80 -4.47 -0.82 -11.33
C LEU A 80 -5.43 -0.83 -10.15
N ILE A 81 -5.73 -2.02 -9.64
CA ILE A 81 -6.62 -2.19 -8.50
C ILE A 81 -5.89 -3.03 -7.46
N PHE A 82 -5.70 -2.44 -6.30
CA PHE A 82 -5.04 -3.06 -5.17
C PHE A 82 -6.06 -3.41 -4.09
N GLU A 83 -5.78 -4.48 -3.37
CA GLU A 83 -6.51 -4.90 -2.18
C GLU A 83 -5.53 -4.93 -1.01
N MET A 84 -5.91 -4.26 0.07
CA MET A 84 -5.25 -4.27 1.37
C MET A 84 -6.17 -4.95 2.38
N GLU A 85 -5.60 -5.79 3.24
CA GLU A 85 -6.32 -6.38 4.38
C GLU A 85 -5.56 -6.06 5.67
N PHE A 86 -6.29 -5.60 6.69
CA PHE A 86 -5.73 -5.26 7.99
C PHE A 86 -6.01 -6.37 9.01
N ASP A 87 -5.04 -6.66 9.89
CA ASP A 87 -5.04 -7.86 10.74
C ASP A 87 -6.24 -7.93 11.71
N ARG A 88 -6.75 -6.79 12.16
CA ARG A 88 -7.61 -6.76 13.35
C ARG A 88 -9.09 -7.04 13.07
N TRP A 89 -9.54 -6.95 11.82
CA TRP A 89 -10.98 -7.07 11.50
C TRP A 89 -11.29 -7.76 10.16
N GLY A 90 -10.28 -8.18 9.39
CA GLY A 90 -10.51 -8.63 8.01
C GLY A 90 -11.11 -7.53 7.13
N GLU A 91 -11.02 -6.26 7.58
CA GLU A 91 -11.42 -5.10 6.82
C GLU A 91 -10.52 -5.00 5.60
N ARG A 92 -11.18 -4.80 4.46
CA ARG A 92 -10.51 -4.75 3.17
C ARG A 92 -10.68 -3.36 2.58
N CYS A 93 -9.55 -2.78 2.20
CA CYS A 93 -9.53 -1.55 1.42
C CYS A 93 -9.19 -1.89 -0.03
N VAL A 94 -10.05 -1.48 -0.95
CA VAL A 94 -9.78 -1.59 -2.38
C VAL A 94 -9.36 -0.22 -2.90
N ILE A 95 -8.16 -0.13 -3.45
CA ILE A 95 -7.59 1.12 -3.96
C ILE A 95 -7.51 1.03 -5.47
N ARG A 96 -8.21 1.93 -6.18
CA ARG A 96 -8.27 1.95 -7.64
C ARG A 96 -7.43 3.10 -8.16
N CYS A 97 -6.37 2.82 -8.90
CA CYS A 97 -5.47 3.82 -9.47
C CYS A 97 -5.68 3.96 -10.99
N SER A 98 -5.62 5.20 -11.48
CA SER A 98 -5.79 5.55 -12.90
C SER A 98 -4.45 5.62 -13.67
N LYS A 99 -4.55 5.62 -15.01
CA LYS A 99 -3.44 5.53 -15.98
C LYS A 99 -2.29 6.52 -15.85
N ARG A 100 -2.42 7.59 -15.06
CA ARG A 100 -1.29 8.48 -14.76
C ARG A 100 -0.44 7.94 -13.62
N LEU A 101 -0.07 6.67 -13.74
CA LEU A 101 1.02 6.14 -12.95
C LEU A 101 2.28 6.32 -13.78
N SER A 102 2.96 7.44 -13.59
CA SER A 102 4.37 7.55 -13.97
C SER A 102 5.17 6.47 -13.25
N ARG A 103 6.39 6.20 -13.72
CA ARG A 103 7.32 5.24 -13.09
C ARG A 103 7.54 5.51 -11.57
N ASN A 104 7.14 6.68 -11.09
CA ASN A 104 7.23 7.12 -9.70
C ASN A 104 5.90 7.06 -8.89
N ASP A 105 4.80 6.61 -9.48
CA ASP A 105 3.48 6.73 -8.84
C ASP A 105 2.95 5.42 -8.24
N VAL A 106 3.53 4.27 -8.63
CA VAL A 106 3.48 3.03 -7.83
C VAL A 106 4.91 2.68 -7.50
N LEU A 107 5.42 3.37 -6.48
CA LEU A 107 6.71 3.06 -5.91
C LEU A 107 6.42 2.25 -4.65
N VAL A 108 6.49 0.92 -4.82
CA VAL A 108 6.76 0.04 -3.69
C VAL A 108 8.27 -0.07 -3.63
N PHE A 109 8.91 0.70 -2.74
CA PHE A 109 10.26 0.36 -2.34
C PHE A 109 10.15 -0.42 -1.05
N MET A 110 10.41 -1.71 -1.17
CA MET A 110 10.83 -2.47 -0.01
C MET A 110 12.27 -2.04 0.25
N VAL A 111 12.51 -1.18 1.24
CA VAL A 111 13.87 -0.93 1.71
C VAL A 111 14.30 -2.17 2.50
N LEU A 112 14.70 -3.21 1.77
CA LEU A 112 15.59 -4.22 2.34
C LEU A 112 16.97 -3.58 2.39
N GLU A 113 17.35 -2.95 3.50
CA GLU A 113 18.77 -2.82 3.84
C GLU A 113 19.00 -2.30 5.26
N ARG A 114 19.62 -3.14 6.09
CA ARG A 114 21.04 -2.91 6.36
C ARG A 114 21.83 -4.18 6.11
N ASP A 115 22.61 -4.13 5.03
CA ASP A 115 24.02 -4.50 5.01
C ASP A 115 24.49 -5.14 6.33
N ARG A 116 24.44 -6.48 6.39
CA ARG A 116 25.26 -7.24 7.33
C ARG A 116 26.70 -7.00 6.90
N ARG A 117 27.34 -5.96 7.42
CA ARG A 117 28.79 -6.01 7.57
C ARG A 117 29.10 -6.58 8.96
N PRO A 118 29.91 -7.64 9.04
CA PRO A 118 30.38 -8.19 10.31
C PRO A 118 31.20 -7.18 11.10
#